data_AF-A0A330L8Q7-F1
#
_entry.id   AF-A0A330L8Q7-F1
#
_cell.length_a   1.000
_cell.length_b   1.000
_cell.length_c   1.000
_cell.angle_alpha   90.00
_cell.angle_beta   90.00
_cell.angle_gamma   90.00
#
_symmetry.space_group_name_H-M   'P 1'
#
loop_
_entity.id
_entity.type
_entity.pdbx_description
1 polymer ?
#
loop_
_entity_poly.entity_id
_entity_poly.type
_entity_poly.pdbx_seq_one_letter_code
_entity_poly.pdbx_strand_id
1 'polypeptide(L)' 'MVPYPFSRGVFLWGTPIWVSREADGAALETARVELESTLNRLTAEAEAEVAS' A
#
# COMPACT_ATOMS: atom_id res chain seq x y z
N MET A 1 -3.34 31.82 19.58
CA MET A 1 -3.72 30.59 18.87
C MET A 1 -2.47 30.11 18.15
N VAL A 2 -1.86 29.02 18.62
CA VAL A 2 -0.61 28.48 18.04
C VAL A 2 -1.03 27.41 17.02
N PRO A 3 -0.63 27.48 15.74
CA PRO A 3 -0.88 26.40 14.80
C PRO A 3 -0.11 25.17 15.27
N TYR A 4 -0.82 24.07 15.50
CA TYR A 4 -0.28 22.81 15.99
C TYR A 4 0.58 22.16 14.89
N PRO A 5 1.90 21.93 15.08
CA PRO A 5 2.75 21.41 14.01
C PRO A 5 2.98 19.90 14.09
N PHE A 6 2.02 19.12 14.59
CA PHE A 6 2.22 17.68 14.81
C PHE A 6 1.16 16.84 14.10
N SER A 7 1.11 16.94 12.77
CA SER A 7 0.51 15.88 11.95
C SER A 7 1.39 14.65 12.05
N ARG A 8 0.82 13.52 12.48
CA ARG A 8 1.48 12.20 12.41
C ARG A 8 1.33 11.68 10.99
N GLY A 9 2.44 11.26 10.38
CA GLY A 9 2.46 10.54 9.11
C GLY A 9 3.13 9.19 9.32
N VAL A 10 2.57 8.14 8.72
CA VAL A 10 3.14 6.79 8.72
C VAL A 10 3.40 6.37 7.28
N PHE A 11 4.53 5.72 7.05
CA PHE A 11 4.87 5.12 5.76
C PHE A 11 4.98 3.62 5.96
N LEU A 12 4.16 2.87 5.24
CA LEU A 12 4.21 1.42 5.19
C LEU A 12 4.58 0.98 3.77
N TRP A 13 5.41 -0.05 3.68
CA TRP A 13 5.82 -0.65 2.41
C TRP A 13 5.54 -2.14 2.42
N GLY A 14 4.96 -2.63 1.32
CA GLY A 14 4.67 -4.05 1.12
C GLY A 14 5.87 -4.83 0.60
N THR A 15 5.73 -6.14 0.57
CA THR A 15 6.69 -7.02 -0.11
C THR A 15 6.67 -6.75 -1.62
N PRO A 16 7.83 -6.74 -2.30
CA PRO A 16 7.89 -6.62 -3.75
C PRO A 16 7.12 -7.76 -4.43
N ILE A 17 6.35 -7.41 -5.47
CA ILE A 17 5.67 -8.39 -6.33
C ILE A 17 6.52 -8.55 -7.59
N TRP A 18 7.01 -9.76 -7.82
CA TRP A 18 7.77 -10.08 -9.03
C TRP A 18 6.83 -10.39 -10.19
N VAL A 19 7.05 -9.74 -11.33
CA VAL A 19 6.29 -9.97 -12.55
C VAL A 19 7.26 -10.42 -13.64
N SER A 20 6.98 -11.58 -14.25
CA SER A 20 7.77 -12.08 -15.37
C SER A 20 7.73 -11.11 -16.55
N ARG A 21 8.83 -10.99 -17.30
CA ARG A 21 8.88 -10.19 -18.52
C ARG A 21 7.97 -10.77 -19.62
N GLU A 22 7.77 -12.08 -19.60
CA GLU A 22 6.95 -12.84 -20.53
C GLU A 22 5.53 -13.07 -20.00
N ALA A 23 5.11 -12.36 -18.94
CA ALA A 23 3.77 -12.49 -18.38
C ALA A 23 2.69 -12.19 -19.43
N ASP A 24 1.72 -13.10 -19.55
CA ASP A 24 0.54 -12.88 -20.37
C ASP A 24 -0.49 -12.01 -19.65
N GLY A 25 -1.60 -11.68 -20.33
CA GLY A 25 -2.62 -10.81 -19.76
C GLY A 25 -3.24 -11.35 -18.46
N ALA A 26 -3.38 -12.67 -18.33
CA ALA A 26 -3.96 -13.29 -17.13
C ALA A 26 -2.99 -13.23 -15.93
N ALA A 27 -1.70 -13.46 -16.20
CA ALA A 27 -0.64 -13.33 -15.20
C ALA A 27 -0.48 -11.87 -14.74
N LEU A 28 -0.53 -10.91 -15.66
CA LEU A 28 -0.50 -9.49 -15.33
C LEU A 28 -1.71 -9.07 -14.48
N GLU A 29 -2.90 -9.54 -14.83
CA GLU A 29 -4.10 -9.22 -14.07
C GLU A 29 -4.06 -9.81 -12.66
N THR A 30 -3.52 -11.02 -12.52
CA THR A 30 -3.30 -11.64 -11.20
C THR A 30 -2.37 -10.79 -10.34
N ALA A 31 -1.23 -10.35 -10.89
CA ALA A 31 -0.29 -9.48 -10.20
C ALA A 31 -0.91 -8.10 -9.84
N ARG A 32 -1.76 -7.57 -10.73
CA ARG A 32 -2.50 -6.32 -10.49
C ARG A 32 -3.44 -6.45 -9.29
N VAL A 33 -4.19 -7.55 -9.19
CA VAL A 33 -5.09 -7.82 -8.06
C VAL A 33 -4.31 -8.01 -6.76
N GLU A 34 -3.17 -8.71 -6.78
CA GLU A 34 -2.30 -8.87 -5.61
C GLU A 34 -1.76 -7.51 -5.10
N LEU A 35 -1.32 -6.66 -6.04
CA LEU A 35 -0.84 -5.31 -5.72
C LEU A 35 -1.95 -4.48 -5.08
N GLU A 36 -3.12 -4.45 -5.69
CA GLU A 36 -4.28 -3.71 -5.20
C GLU A 36 -4.67 -4.16 -3.79
N SER A 37 -4.79 -5.47 -3.58
CA SER A 37 -5.12 -6.04 -2.27
C SER A 37 -4.09 -5.64 -1.20
N THR A 38 -2.80 -5.70 -1.55
CA THR A 38 -1.70 -5.33 -0.65
C THR A 38 -1.74 -3.85 -0.29
N LEU A 39 -1.90 -2.96 -1.27
CA LEU A 39 -1.95 -1.52 -1.04
C LEU A 39 -3.17 -1.11 -0.23
N ASN A 40 -4.33 -1.70 -0.48
CA ASN A 40 -5.55 -1.44 0.28
C ASN A 40 -5.39 -1.86 1.74
N ARG A 41 -4.81 -3.04 1.99
CA ARG A 41 -4.52 -3.50 3.35
C ARG A 41 -3.54 -2.57 4.07
N LEU A 42 -2.42 -2.20 3.43
CA LEU A 42 -1.44 -1.29 4.04
C LEU A 42 -2.03 0.10 4.31
N THR A 43 -2.93 0.57 3.45
CA THR A 43 -3.62 1.85 3.68
C THR A 43 -4.49 1.79 4.92
N ALA A 44 -5.28 0.73 5.08
CA ALA A 44 -6.12 0.55 6.27
C ALA A 44 -5.28 0.42 7.56
N GLU A 45 -4.14 -0.27 7.50
CA GLU A 45 -3.19 -0.35 8.61
C GLU A 45 -2.58 1.02 8.95
N ALA A 46 -2.20 1.79 7.93
CA ALA A 46 -1.66 3.14 8.11
C ALA A 46 -2.69 4.09 8.76
N GLU A 47 -3.95 4.02 8.34
CA GLU A 47 -5.04 4.80 8.93
C GLU A 47 -5.25 4.45 10.41
N ALA A 48 -5.23 3.17 10.75
CA ALA A 48 -5.33 2.72 12.13
C ALA A 48 -4.16 3.21 13.00
N GLU A 49 -2.94 3.23 12.46
CA GLU A 49 -1.72 3.63 13.19
C GLU A 49 -1.60 5.14 13.40
N VAL A 50 -2.15 5.94 12.49
CA VAL A 50 -2.22 7.41 12.67
C VAL A 50 -3.31 7.79 13.68
N ALA A 51 -4.37 6.98 13.79
CA ALA A 51 -5.49 7.20 14.71
C ALA A 51 -5.21 6.73 16.16
N SER A 52 -4.16 5.92 16.40
CA SER A 52 -3.78 5.37 17.71
C SER A 52 -2.94 6.33 18.55
#